data_AF-A0A7W1KKS8-F1
#
_entry.id   AF-A0A7W1KKS8-F1
#
_cell.length_a   1.000
_cell.length_b   1.000
_cell.length_c   1.000
_cell.angle_alpha   90.00
_cell.angle_beta   90.00
_cell.angle_gamma   90.00
#
_symmetry.space_group_name_H-M   'P 1'
#
loop_
_entity.id
_entity.type
_entity.pdbx_description
1 polymer ?
#
loop_
_entity_poly.entity_id
_entity_poly.type
_entity_poly.pdbx_seq_one_letter_code
_entity_poly.pdbx_strand_id
1 'polypeptide(L)' 'MATTARPSAPVRMAPSSEVQKLLELIKQKNIQVVDVKFCDLPGTWQHFSIPAATLDEAMIREGLGFD' A
#
# COMPACT_ATOMS: atom_id res chain seq x y z
N MET A 1 34.59 -12.78 -25.37
CA MET A 1 34.04 -13.37 -24.12
C MET A 1 33.46 -12.24 -23.27
N ALA A 2 32.28 -11.71 -23.64
CA ALA A 2 31.62 -10.64 -22.89
C ALA A 2 30.27 -11.18 -22.40
N THR A 3 30.22 -11.62 -21.15
CA THR A 3 28.98 -12.05 -20.49
C THR A 3 28.17 -10.80 -20.18
N THR A 4 27.19 -10.48 -21.04
CA THR A 4 26.16 -9.51 -20.69
C THR A 4 25.21 -10.15 -19.69
N ALA A 5 25.32 -9.75 -18.43
CA ALA A 5 24.39 -10.12 -17.38
C ALA A 5 23.05 -9.45 -17.69
N ARG A 6 22.04 -10.27 -18.00
CA ARG A 6 20.64 -9.82 -18.11
C ARG A 6 20.24 -9.17 -16.77
N PRO A 7 19.73 -7.93 -16.73
CA PRO A 7 19.12 -7.43 -15.52
C PRO A 7 17.89 -8.29 -15.23
N SER A 8 17.93 -9.02 -14.12
CA SER A 8 16.79 -9.78 -13.62
C SER A 8 15.64 -8.81 -13.40
N ALA A 9 14.53 -9.02 -14.13
CA ALA A 9 13.27 -8.32 -13.96
C ALA A 9 12.90 -8.24 -12.47
N PRO A 10 12.26 -7.14 -12.02
CA PRO A 10 11.89 -7.01 -10.61
C PRO A 10 11.01 -8.19 -10.23
N VAL A 11 11.38 -8.84 -9.13
CA VAL A 11 10.69 -9.98 -8.54
C VAL A 11 9.23 -9.58 -8.35
N ARG A 12 8.33 -10.17 -9.16
CA ARG A 12 6.89 -10.12 -8.89
C ARG A 12 6.63 -10.96 -7.63
N MET A 13 6.79 -10.35 -6.46
CA MET A 13 6.39 -10.97 -5.20
C MET A 13 4.86 -11.04 -5.17
N ALA A 14 4.33 -12.22 -4.84
CA ALA A 14 2.90 -12.42 -4.68
C ALA A 14 2.32 -11.43 -3.64
N PRO A 15 1.09 -10.93 -3.84
CA PRO A 15 0.55 -9.77 -3.12
C PRO A 15 0.18 -10.02 -1.64
N SER A 16 0.49 -11.18 -1.05
CA SER A 16 0.07 -11.51 0.31
C SER A 16 1.01 -11.10 1.44
N SER A 17 2.33 -11.07 1.21
CA SER A 17 3.27 -10.74 2.28
C SER A 17 3.34 -9.26 2.60
N GLU A 18 3.13 -8.39 1.61
CA GLU A 18 3.36 -6.94 1.78
C GLU A 18 2.26 -6.27 2.61
N VAL A 19 1.01 -6.75 2.48
CA VAL A 19 -0.11 -6.25 3.29
C VAL A 19 0.09 -6.60 4.76
N GLN A 20 0.55 -7.82 5.05
CA GLN A 20 0.84 -8.24 6.42
C GLN A 20 2.01 -7.45 7.03
N LYS A 21 3.09 -7.21 6.25
CA LYS A 21 4.19 -6.33 6.69
C LYS A 21 3.70 -4.91 6.98
N LEU A 22 2.78 -4.36 6.19
CA LEU A 22 2.21 -3.03 6.42
C LEU A 22 1.42 -2.99 7.74
N LEU A 23 0.56 -3.98 7.97
CA LEU A 23 -0.24 -4.09 9.20
C LEU A 23 0.65 -4.28 10.44
N GLU A 24 1.71 -5.08 10.33
CA GLU A 24 2.72 -5.21 11.39
C GLU A 24 3.43 -3.89 11.66
N LEU A 25 3.80 -3.15 10.62
CA LEU A 25 4.48 -1.86 10.76
C LEU A 25 3.59 -0.80 11.43
N ILE A 26 2.29 -0.79 11.11
CA ILE A 26 1.29 0.06 11.76
C ILE A 26 1.22 -0.25 13.26
N LYS A 27 1.18 -1.53 13.63
CA LYS A 27 1.16 -1.98 15.03
C LYS A 27 2.47 -1.65 15.76
N GLN A 28 3.62 -1.94 15.15
CA GLN A 28 4.95 -1.69 15.74
C GLN A 28 5.19 -0.21 16.00
N LYS A 29 4.76 0.66 15.08
CA LYS A 29 4.91 2.11 15.20
C LYS A 29 3.76 2.79 15.94
N ASN A 30 2.78 2.01 16.40
CA ASN A 30 1.60 2.48 17.10
C ASN A 30 0.84 3.60 16.35
N ILE A 31 0.78 3.48 15.02
CA ILE A 31 0.14 4.47 14.15
C ILE A 31 -1.35 4.53 14.48
N GLN A 32 -1.87 5.73 14.73
CA GLN A 32 -3.27 5.94 15.11
C GLN A 32 -4.17 6.22 13.90
N VAL A 33 -3.62 6.87 12.87
CA VAL A 33 -4.37 7.35 11.71
C VAL A 33 -3.58 7.04 10.44
N VAL A 34 -4.28 6.57 9.42
CA VAL A 34 -3.75 6.37 8.07
C VAL A 34 -4.45 7.35 7.14
N ASP A 35 -3.67 8.11 6.39
CA ASP A 35 -4.17 9.10 5.45
C ASP A 35 -4.07 8.55 4.04
N VAL A 36 -5.23 8.27 3.42
CA VAL A 36 -5.33 7.75 2.07
C VAL A 36 -5.38 8.93 1.12
N LYS A 37 -4.36 9.05 0.26
CA LYS A 37 -4.22 10.16 -0.70
C LYS A 37 -4.42 9.64 -2.11
N PHE A 38 -5.21 10.36 -2.90
CA PHE A 38 -5.37 10.09 -4.32
C PHE A 38 -5.46 11.40 -5.11
N CYS A 39 -5.24 11.28 -6.41
CA CYS A 39 -5.35 12.40 -7.34
C CYS A 39 -6.62 12.20 -8.15
N ASP A 40 -7.50 13.20 -8.15
CA ASP A 40 -8.68 13.20 -9.01
C ASP A 40 -8.30 13.45 -10.48
N LEU A 41 -9.19 13.18 -11.43
CA LEU A 41 -8.99 13.38 -12.87
C LEU A 41 -8.54 14.81 -13.24
N PRO A 42 -9.03 15.90 -12.60
CA PRO A 42 -8.53 17.25 -12.82
C PRO A 42 -7.13 17.52 -12.24
N GLY A 43 -6.55 16.57 -11.49
CA GLY A 43 -5.23 16.70 -10.87
C GLY A 43 -5.25 17.24 -9.43
N THR A 44 -6.42 17.34 -8.80
CA THR A 44 -6.53 17.81 -7.41
C THR A 44 -6.15 16.69 -6.44
N TRP A 45 -5.34 17.04 -5.45
CA TRP A 45 -4.97 16.14 -4.35
C TRP A 45 -6.11 16.06 -3.35
N GLN A 46 -6.73 14.89 -3.28
CA GLN A 46 -7.75 14.57 -2.32
C GLN A 46 -7.20 13.55 -1.33
N HIS A 47 -7.61 13.67 -0.07
CA HIS A 47 -7.20 12.73 0.95
C HIS A 47 -8.26 12.58 2.02
N PHE A 48 -8.30 11.41 2.64
CA PHE A 48 -9.15 11.15 3.78
C PHE A 48 -8.40 10.31 4.80
N SER A 49 -8.67 10.61 6.06
CA SER A 49 -8.02 9.99 7.20
C SER A 49 -8.93 8.94 7.82
N ILE A 50 -8.42 7.71 7.96
CA ILE A 50 -9.10 6.62 8.64
C ILE A 50 -8.33 6.21 9.89
N PRO A 51 -9.01 5.80 10.98
CA PRO A 51 -8.35 5.18 12.11
C PRO A 51 -7.57 3.93 11.66
N ALA A 52 -6.31 3.82 12.07
CA ALA A 52 -5.49 2.65 11.72
C ALA A 52 -6.05 1.35 12.33
N ALA A 53 -6.84 1.45 13.40
CA ALA A 53 -7.51 0.33 14.06
C ALA A 53 -8.63 -0.30 13.21
N THR A 54 -9.21 0.43 12.26
CA THR A 54 -10.26 -0.06 11.35
C THR A 54 -9.71 -0.54 10.01
N LEU A 55 -8.38 -0.55 9.83
CA LEU A 55 -7.72 -0.96 8.60
C LEU A 55 -7.53 -2.49 8.56
N ASP A 56 -8.26 -3.15 7.67
CA ASP A 56 -8.18 -4.61 7.46
C ASP A 56 -7.46 -4.98 6.16
N GLU A 57 -6.98 -6.23 6.08
CA GLU A 57 -6.35 -6.76 4.85
C GLU A 57 -7.31 -6.70 3.64
N ALA A 58 -8.61 -6.97 3.86
CA ALA A 58 -9.64 -6.86 2.83
C ALA A 58 -9.76 -5.41 2.32
N MET A 59 -9.72 -4.43 3.21
CA MET A 59 -9.84 -3.01 2.89
C MET A 59 -8.70 -2.50 1.98
N ILE A 60 -7.50 -3.07 2.12
CA ILE A 60 -6.35 -2.76 1.28
C ILE A 60 -6.44 -3.46 -0.09
N ARG A 61 -7.02 -4.66 -0.15
CA ARG A 61 -7.09 -5.48 -1.38
C ARG A 61 -8.30 -5.18 -2.25
N GLU A 62 -9.46 -5.09 -1.62
CA GLU A 62 -10.77 -4.86 -2.26
C GLU A 62 -11.05 -3.37 -2.44
N GLY A 63 -10.36 -2.53 -1.65
CA GLY A 63 -10.48 -1.08 -1.66
C GLY A 63 -11.45 -0.57 -0.60
N LEU A 64 -11.39 0.75 -0.40
CA LEU A 64 -12.28 1.49 0.47
C LEU A 64 -13.44 2.06 -0.34
N GLY A 65 -14.66 1.87 0.16
CA GLY A 65 -15.80 2.64 -0.32
C GLY A 65 -15.57 4.11 0.04
N PHE A 66 -15.47 4.96 -0.98
CA PHE A 66 -15.26 6.41 -0.87
C PHE A 66 -16.32 7.12 -1.71
N ASP A 67 -16.91 8.17 -1.14
CA ASP A 67 -17.82 9.12 -1.80
C ASP A 67 -17.05 10.41 -2.10
#